data_AF-A0A2H0M7H6-F1
#
_entry.id   AF-A0A2H0M7H6-F1
#
_cell.length_a   1.000
_cell.length_b   1.000
_cell.length_c   1.000
_cell.angle_alpha   90.00
_cell.angle_beta   90.00
_cell.angle_gamma   90.00
#
_symmetry.space_group_name_H-M   'P 1'
#
loop_
_entity.id
_entity.type
_entity.pdbx_description
1 polymer ?
#
loop_
_entity_poly.entity_id
_entity_poly.type
_entity_poly.pdbx_seq_one_letter_code
_entity_poly.pdbx_strand_id
1 'polypeptide(L)' 'MLQLFLELGYNGLALTPTYDRMFDQGFISFSDEGVIMISPYISPLNLKKLNLAPGRKYEIPNVQQRIKYLIYHRDNIFKK' A
#
# COMPACT_ATOMS: atom_id res chain seq x y z
N MET A 1 -6.43 20.24 18.40
CA MET A 1 -7.36 19.15 18.77
C MET A 1 -8.12 18.62 17.55
N LEU A 2 -8.81 19.46 16.74
CA LEU A 2 -9.43 19.02 15.47
C LEU A 2 -8.44 18.48 14.42
N GLN A 3 -7.27 19.09 14.30
CA GLN A 3 -6.21 18.66 13.37
C GLN A 3 -5.75 17.21 13.64
N LEU A 4 -5.71 16.79 14.92
CA LEU A 4 -5.22 15.47 15.34
C LEU A 4 -6.17 14.33 14.93
N PHE A 5 -7.49 14.57 14.96
CA PHE A 5 -8.50 13.59 14.54
C PHE A 5 -8.55 13.41 13.02
N LEU A 6 -8.32 14.49 12.26
CA LEU A 6 -8.20 14.40 10.80
C LEU A 6 -6.97 13.57 10.39
N GLU A 7 -5.87 13.65 11.13
CA GLU A 7 -4.65 12.87 10.83
C GLU A 7 -4.82 11.35 10.98
N LEU A 8 -5.73 10.87 11.83
CA LEU A 8 -6.02 9.45 11.99
C LEU A 8 -6.76 8.87 10.77
N GLY A 9 -7.64 9.64 10.15
CA GLY A 9 -8.39 9.21 8.95
C GLY A 9 -7.50 8.98 7.72
N TYR A 10 -6.25 9.45 7.77
CA TYR A 10 -5.27 9.25 6.70
C TYR A 10 -4.33 8.05 6.93
N ASN A 11 -4.36 7.40 8.10
CA ASN A 11 -3.53 6.22 8.40
C ASN A 11 -4.24 4.89 8.11
N GLY A 12 -4.89 4.78 6.96
CA GLY A 12 -5.57 3.55 6.55
C GLY A 12 -6.09 3.63 5.11
N LEU A 13 -6.04 2.52 4.38
CA LEU A 13 -6.51 2.44 2.99
C LEU A 13 -7.72 1.51 2.90
N ALA A 14 -8.74 1.91 2.15
CA ALA A 14 -9.83 1.01 1.80
C ALA A 14 -9.34 0.08 0.68
N LEU A 15 -9.14 -1.20 1.00
CA LEU A 15 -8.63 -2.22 0.08
C LEU A 15 -9.62 -3.38 -0.03
N THR A 16 -9.49 -4.17 -1.10
CA THR A 16 -10.18 -5.47 -1.16
C THR A 16 -9.55 -6.42 -0.12
N PRO A 17 -10.27 -7.43 0.39
CA PRO A 17 -9.75 -8.31 1.43
C PRO A 17 -8.40 -8.96 1.09
N THR A 18 -8.18 -9.28 -0.18
CA THR A 18 -6.90 -9.82 -0.65
C THR A 18 -5.78 -8.78 -0.56
N TYR A 19 -6.01 -7.56 -1.02
CA TYR A 19 -4.99 -6.51 -1.03
C TYR A 19 -4.69 -6.02 0.39
N ASP A 20 -5.71 -5.93 1.23
CA ASP A 20 -5.60 -5.63 2.66
C ASP A 20 -4.64 -6.60 3.35
N ARG A 21 -4.89 -7.91 3.22
CA ARG A 21 -4.01 -8.92 3.79
C ARG A 21 -2.59 -8.89 3.21
N MET A 22 -2.44 -8.61 1.92
CA MET A 22 -1.12 -8.51 1.30
C MET A 22 -0.36 -7.25 1.76
N PHE A 23 -1.06 -6.15 2.00
CA PHE A 23 -0.50 -4.91 2.52
C PHE A 23 -0.03 -5.12 3.97
N ASP A 24 -0.91 -5.60 4.85
CA ASP A 24 -0.61 -5.88 6.26
C ASP A 24 0.57 -6.85 6.45
N GLN A 25 0.73 -7.81 5.54
CA GLN A 25 1.82 -8.79 5.56
C GLN A 25 3.10 -8.31 4.86
N GLY A 26 3.11 -7.09 4.32
CA GLY A 26 4.26 -6.49 3.64
C GLY A 26 4.54 -7.05 2.25
N PHE A 27 3.60 -7.76 1.63
CA PHE A 27 3.74 -8.32 0.29
C PHE A 27 3.47 -7.30 -0.81
N ILE A 28 2.67 -6.27 -0.53
CA ILE A 28 2.51 -5.10 -1.40
C ILE A 28 2.68 -3.81 -0.59
N SER A 29 3.01 -2.73 -1.29
CA SER A 29 2.95 -1.36 -0.78
C SER A 29 2.62 -0.40 -1.94
N PHE A 30 2.64 0.90 -1.69
CA PHE A 30 2.42 1.92 -2.72
C PHE A 30 3.50 3.00 -2.67
N SER A 31 3.89 3.51 -3.84
CA SER A 31 4.71 4.72 -3.96
C SER A 31 3.92 5.96 -3.55
N ASP A 32 4.60 7.11 -3.47
CA ASP A 32 3.95 8.38 -3.11
C ASP A 32 2.98 8.88 -4.21
N GLU A 33 3.11 8.34 -5.41
CA GLU A 33 2.22 8.57 -6.55
C GLU A 33 1.13 7.50 -6.70
N GLY A 34 1.05 6.54 -5.76
CA GLY A 34 0.08 5.45 -5.81
C GLY A 34 0.45 4.31 -6.77
N VAL A 35 1.71 4.19 -7.18
CA VAL A 35 2.17 3.03 -7.97
C VAL A 35 2.34 1.84 -7.05
N ILE A 36 1.75 0.70 -7.40
CA ILE A 36 1.89 -0.52 -6.60
C ILE A 36 3.32 -1.03 -6.62
N MET A 37 3.84 -1.31 -5.42
CA MET A 37 5.10 -1.97 -5.19
C MET A 37 4.82 -3.40 -4.75
N ILE A 38 5.52 -4.36 -5.35
CA ILE A 38 5.26 -5.78 -5.17
C ILE A 38 6.54 -6.41 -4.60
N SER A 39 6.40 -7.12 -3.49
CA SER A 39 7.50 -7.83 -2.84
C SER A 39 8.02 -8.97 -3.72
N PRO A 40 9.35 -9.23 -3.78
CA PRO A 40 9.89 -10.34 -4.53
C PRO A 40 9.56 -11.72 -3.94
N TYR A 41 9.01 -11.78 -2.72
CA TYR A 41 8.58 -13.03 -2.10
C TYR A 41 7.28 -13.61 -2.66
N ILE A 42 6.62 -12.93 -3.62
CA ILE A 42 5.45 -13.46 -4.32
C ILE A 42 5.90 -14.13 -5.63
N SER A 43 5.58 -15.42 -5.79
CA SER A 43 5.92 -16.13 -7.02
C SER A 43 5.24 -15.51 -8.26
N PRO A 44 5.89 -15.53 -9.44
CA PRO A 44 5.28 -15.04 -10.68
C PRO A 44 3.94 -15.69 -11.01
N LEU A 45 3.77 -16.98 -10.68
CA LEU A 45 2.51 -17.70 -10.84
C LEU A 45 1.39 -17.09 -9.98
N ASN A 46 1.69 -16.75 -8.72
CA ASN A 46 0.71 -16.13 -7.82
C ASN A 46 0.39 -14.69 -8.25
N LEU A 47 1.37 -13.92 -8.72
CA LEU A 47 1.12 -12.60 -9.30
C LEU A 47 0.14 -12.66 -10.47
N LYS A 48 0.33 -13.63 -11.37
CA LYS A 48 -0.57 -13.86 -12.50
C LYS A 48 -1.98 -14.24 -12.04
N LYS A 49 -2.10 -15.15 -11.07
CA LYS A 49 -3.40 -15.56 -10.51
C LYS A 49 -4.15 -14.41 -9.83
N LEU A 50 -3.41 -13.50 -9.19
CA LEU A 50 -3.95 -12.34 -8.49
C LEU A 50 -4.13 -11.11 -9.41
N ASN A 51 -3.80 -11.23 -10.70
CA ASN A 51 -3.79 -10.14 -11.68
C ASN A 51 -3.04 -8.89 -11.18
N LEU A 52 -1.93 -9.13 -10.47
CA LEU A 52 -1.01 -8.12 -9.95
C LEU A 52 0.12 -7.90 -10.96
N ALA A 53 0.21 -6.67 -11.45
CA ALA A 53 1.26 -6.25 -12.36
C ALA A 53 2.09 -5.12 -11.72
N PRO A 54 3.43 -5.22 -11.70
CA PRO A 54 4.29 -4.14 -11.28
C PRO A 54 4.00 -2.87 -12.09
N GLY A 55 4.12 -1.69 -11.46
CA GLY A 55 3.97 -0.41 -12.15
C GLY A 55 2.51 0.02 -12.39
N ARG A 56 1.50 -0.77 -11.99
CA ARG A 56 0.11 -0.32 -12.02
C ARG A 56 -0.08 0.85 -11.04
N LYS A 57 -0.66 1.94 -11.53
CA LYS A 57 -0.99 3.12 -10.73
C LYS A 57 -2.44 3.04 -10.25
N TYR A 58 -2.64 3.33 -8.97
CA TYR A 58 -3.96 3.46 -8.35
C TYR A 58 -4.17 4.89 -7.89
N GLU A 59 -5.41 5.36 -7.97
CA GLU A 59 -5.78 6.62 -7.35
C GLU A 59 -5.94 6.39 -5.84
N ILE A 60 -5.08 7.03 -5.05
CA ILE A 60 -5.17 7.01 -3.59
C ILE A 60 -5.76 8.36 -3.14
N PRO A 61 -7.00 8.38 -2.61
CA PRO A 61 -7.61 9.61 -2.17
C PRO A 61 -6.78 10.27 -1.07
N ASN A 62 -6.52 11.58 -1.20
CA ASN A 62 -5.73 12.35 -0.24
C ASN A 62 -4.30 11.79 -0.04
N VAL A 63 -3.64 11.34 -1.12
CA VAL A 63 -2.33 10.68 -1.05
C VAL A 63 -1.29 11.53 -0.29
N GLN A 64 -1.31 12.85 -0.46
CA GLN A 64 -0.37 13.78 0.19
C GLN A 64 -0.37 13.65 1.72
N GLN A 65 -1.55 13.53 2.33
CA GLN A 65 -1.72 13.35 3.77
C GLN A 65 -1.29 11.95 4.25
N ARG A 66 -1.15 11.00 3.32
CA ARG A 66 -0.84 9.60 3.58
C ARG A 66 0.64 9.24 3.37
N ILE A 67 1.40 10.09 2.68
CA ILE A 67 2.81 9.85 2.32
C ILE A 67 3.64 9.40 3.53
N LYS A 68 3.54 10.09 4.67
CA LYS A 68 4.30 9.71 5.88
C LYS A 68 4.03 8.28 6.36
N TYR A 69 2.79 7.81 6.23
CA TYR A 69 2.39 6.46 6.62
C TYR A 69 2.83 5.43 5.57
N LEU A 70 2.76 5.77 4.29
CA LEU A 70 3.26 4.93 3.20
C LEU A 70 4.79 4.78 3.26
N ILE A 71 5.53 5.84 3.58
CA ILE A 71 6.98 5.78 3.84
C ILE A 71 7.26 4.82 4.98
N TYR A 72 6.60 5.00 6.13
CA TYR A 72 6.76 4.11 7.28
C TYR A 72 6.48 2.65 6.90
N HIS A 73 5.40 2.38 6.18
CA HIS A 73 5.05 1.05 5.71
C HIS A 73 6.13 0.45 4.81
N ARG A 74 6.66 1.23 3.84
CA ARG A 74 7.74 0.80 2.94
C ARG A 74 9.06 0.52 3.66
N ASP A 75 9.34 1.23 4.75
CA ASP A 75 10.60 1.10 5.47
C ASP A 75 10.58 0.01 6.55
N ASN A 76 9.41 -0.29 7.12
CA ASN A 76 9.31 -1.16 8.30
C ASN A 76 8.51 -2.44 8.07
N ILE A 77 7.52 -2.43 7.17
CA ILE A 77 6.59 -3.57 6.97
C ILE A 77 6.82 -4.24 5.62
N PHE A 78 7.04 -3.46 4.56
CA PHE A 78 7.22 -3.97 3.22
C PHE A 78 8.46 -4.88 3.13
N LYS A 79 8.25 -6.09 2.61
CA LYS A 79 9.29 -7.10 2.46
C LYS A 79 10.03 -6.87 1.15
N LYS A 80 11.23 -6.31 1.26
CA LYS A 80 12.15 -6.04 0.16
C LYS A 80 12.84 -7.32 -0.34
#